data_AF-A0A7X8I5E8-F1
#
_entry.id   AF-A0A7X8I5E8-F1
#
_cell.length_a   1.000
_cell.length_b   1.000
_cell.length_c   1.000
_cell.angle_alpha   90.00
_cell.angle_beta   90.00
_cell.angle_gamma   90.00
#
_symmetry.space_group_name_H-M   'P 1'
#
loop_
_entity.id
_entity.type
_entity.pdbx_description
1 polymer ?
#
loop_
_entity_poly.entity_id
_entity_poly.type
_entity_poly.pdbx_seq_one_letter_code
_entity_poly.pdbx_strand_id
1 'polypeptide(L)'
;MQNPLDIKEIGQYELFVFIAGFINFFWVNALVRGLLGFVDTDNLQSLNNKLAQAFYLFGALSLVFGLLFAFGQYFFNIFNNVGVVILSGAVVYSLFWTPSMLLEYTFVLRKQTLPLYLSGIITPLFFLIFSIAGAYTTQSVDGVIFGTVLFALLRFISTSAIVFRSGVPKIDLQWIKKFLLFSAPLVLSAVIAESSIYIDGIIVNSLFDERTFAIFRYGARELPLNSILALGLSNAMIPMFSSTTNPDVELSELKNKTRRLLILLVPISILFLIFSDWLFANIFNEAFKQSAIIFDVYLLLVIPRLLLPQTIIVGFKRNNLLVWVSIVEIITNVALSIWWGIIWGILGVALATLVAYIVEKITMIYLTNKHIDIKPSKYIPVKTFTLLSIAITSVFLAKYFLF
;
A
#
# COMPACT_ATOMS: atom_id res chain seq x y z
N MET A 1 -22.34 -25.69 8.29
CA MET A 1 -22.02 -25.59 6.86
C MET A 1 -20.62 -26.16 6.67
N GLN A 2 -20.45 -27.20 5.85
CA GLN A 2 -19.11 -27.71 5.51
C GLN A 2 -18.37 -26.63 4.71
N ASN A 3 -17.06 -26.51 4.91
CA ASN A 3 -16.23 -25.55 4.17
C ASN A 3 -16.29 -25.91 2.68
N PRO A 4 -16.78 -25.02 1.79
CA PRO A 4 -16.95 -25.33 0.37
C PRO A 4 -15.64 -25.45 -0.40
N LEU A 5 -14.49 -25.16 0.25
CA LEU A 5 -13.17 -25.16 -0.38
C LEU A 5 -12.18 -26.06 0.36
N ASP A 6 -11.35 -26.78 -0.40
CA ASP A 6 -10.21 -27.52 0.10
C ASP A 6 -8.95 -26.61 0.26
N ILE A 7 -7.97 -27.04 1.05
CA ILE A 7 -6.69 -26.34 1.28
C ILE A 7 -5.98 -26.02 -0.05
N LYS A 8 -6.03 -26.96 -1.01
CA LYS A 8 -5.47 -26.77 -2.34
C LYS A 8 -6.12 -25.61 -3.10
N GLU A 9 -7.44 -25.47 -2.97
CA GLU A 9 -8.24 -24.44 -3.63
C GLU A 9 -8.00 -23.05 -3.03
N ILE A 10 -7.78 -22.98 -1.71
CA ILE A 10 -7.33 -21.75 -1.05
C ILE A 10 -5.98 -21.31 -1.63
N GLY A 11 -5.04 -22.23 -1.81
CA GLY A 11 -3.75 -21.93 -2.46
C GLY A 11 -3.88 -21.43 -3.90
N GLN A 12 -4.86 -21.93 -4.65
CA GLN A 12 -5.17 -21.45 -6.01
C GLN A 12 -5.76 -20.05 -6.02
N TYR A 13 -6.61 -19.70 -5.05
CA TYR A 13 -7.15 -18.36 -4.90
C TYR A 13 -6.06 -17.34 -4.51
N GLU A 14 -5.17 -17.71 -3.58
CA GLU A 14 -4.01 -16.87 -3.22
C GLU A 14 -3.12 -16.60 -4.45
N LEU A 15 -2.93 -17.62 -5.30
CA LEU A 15 -2.19 -17.45 -6.56
C LEU A 15 -2.90 -16.49 -7.54
N PHE A 16 -4.23 -16.57 -7.65
CA PHE A 16 -5.03 -15.61 -8.42
C PHE A 16 -4.81 -14.17 -7.92
N VAL A 17 -4.92 -13.95 -6.60
CA VAL A 17 -4.70 -12.62 -5.99
C VAL A 17 -3.27 -12.14 -6.20
N PHE A 18 -2.28 -13.03 -6.05
CA PHE A 18 -0.88 -12.72 -6.28
C PHE A 18 -0.61 -12.25 -7.70
N ILE A 19 -1.13 -12.98 -8.71
CA ILE A 19 -0.96 -12.64 -10.12
C ILE A 19 -1.65 -11.31 -10.44
N ALA A 20 -2.88 -11.12 -9.95
CA ALA A 20 -3.59 -9.84 -10.09
C ALA A 20 -2.81 -8.69 -9.44
N GLY A 21 -2.21 -8.93 -8.27
CA GLY A 21 -1.31 -8.00 -7.60
C GLY A 21 -0.12 -7.65 -8.50
N PHE A 22 0.60 -8.65 -9.00
CA PHE A 22 1.77 -8.50 -9.86
C PHE A 22 1.52 -7.63 -11.10
N ILE A 23 0.35 -7.76 -11.74
CA ILE A 23 -0.03 -6.95 -12.91
C ILE A 23 -0.19 -5.45 -12.56
N ASN A 24 -0.62 -5.14 -11.33
CA ASN A 24 -1.03 -3.79 -10.93
C ASN A 24 -0.06 -3.08 -9.97
N PHE A 25 0.87 -3.81 -9.36
CA PHE A 25 1.51 -3.48 -8.09
C PHE A 25 2.13 -2.07 -8.04
N PHE A 26 2.98 -1.73 -9.01
CA PHE A 26 3.88 -0.57 -8.87
C PHE A 26 3.32 0.77 -9.37
N TRP A 27 2.36 0.78 -10.30
CA TRP A 27 1.95 2.02 -10.98
C TRP A 27 0.66 2.61 -10.42
N VAL A 28 -0.26 1.77 -9.90
CA VAL A 28 -1.60 2.21 -9.50
C VAL A 28 -1.53 3.21 -8.34
N ASN A 29 -0.85 2.86 -7.24
CA ASN A 29 -0.74 3.73 -6.07
C ASN A 29 -0.01 5.03 -6.39
N ALA A 30 1.05 4.95 -7.20
CA ALA A 30 1.83 6.12 -7.61
C ALA A 30 1.00 7.09 -8.47
N LEU A 31 0.25 6.59 -9.45
CA LEU A 31 -0.63 7.42 -10.28
C LEU A 31 -1.81 7.97 -9.49
N VAL A 32 -2.37 7.23 -8.53
CA VAL A 32 -3.41 7.75 -7.64
C VAL A 32 -2.90 8.95 -6.83
N ARG A 33 -1.72 8.83 -6.20
CA ARG A 33 -1.11 9.96 -5.48
C ARG A 33 -0.79 11.12 -6.41
N GLY A 34 -0.32 10.83 -7.61
CA GLY A 34 -0.13 11.80 -8.67
C GLY A 34 -1.43 12.55 -8.98
N LEU A 35 -2.55 11.83 -9.12
CA LEU A 35 -3.85 12.40 -9.46
C LEU A 35 -4.33 13.35 -8.36
N LEU A 36 -4.22 12.91 -7.11
CA LEU A 36 -4.59 13.69 -5.92
C LEU A 36 -3.77 14.98 -5.79
N GLY A 37 -2.50 14.97 -6.20
CA GLY A 37 -1.63 16.15 -6.17
C GLY A 37 -1.69 17.03 -7.42
N PHE A 38 -2.09 16.48 -8.57
CA PHE A 38 -2.05 17.16 -9.87
C PHE A 38 -3.36 17.89 -10.20
N VAL A 39 -4.50 17.32 -9.82
CA VAL A 39 -5.80 17.81 -10.22
C VAL A 39 -6.26 18.95 -9.31
N ASP A 40 -6.67 20.03 -9.95
CA ASP A 40 -7.35 21.16 -9.31
C ASP A 40 -8.80 20.80 -8.98
N THR A 41 -9.23 21.14 -7.76
CA THR A 41 -10.55 20.85 -7.19
C THR A 41 -11.53 22.02 -7.25
N ASP A 42 -11.12 23.21 -7.70
CA ASP A 42 -11.93 24.43 -7.62
C ASP A 42 -13.06 24.47 -8.67
N ASN A 43 -12.83 23.89 -9.85
CA ASN A 43 -13.82 23.80 -10.91
C ASN A 43 -14.30 22.36 -11.10
N LEU A 44 -15.56 22.09 -10.71
CA LEU A 44 -16.15 20.75 -10.73
C LEU A 44 -16.28 20.15 -12.15
N GLN A 45 -16.53 20.97 -13.17
CA GLN A 45 -16.61 20.49 -14.55
C GLN A 45 -15.22 20.09 -15.08
N SER A 46 -14.21 20.93 -14.81
CA SER A 46 -12.80 20.63 -15.12
C SER A 46 -12.33 19.37 -14.37
N LEU A 47 -12.68 19.24 -13.09
CA LEU A 47 -12.40 18.06 -12.28
C LEU A 47 -13.03 16.79 -12.89
N ASN A 48 -14.31 16.81 -13.24
CA ASN A 48 -14.98 15.65 -13.83
C ASN A 48 -14.34 15.23 -15.16
N ASN A 49 -13.94 16.19 -15.99
CA ASN A 49 -13.19 15.90 -17.21
C ASN A 49 -11.85 15.23 -16.90
N LYS A 50 -11.08 15.74 -15.94
CA LYS A 50 -9.77 15.18 -15.55
C LYS A 50 -9.89 13.78 -14.93
N LEU A 51 -10.94 13.54 -14.13
CA LEU A 51 -11.24 12.22 -13.58
C LEU A 51 -11.57 11.21 -14.68
N ALA A 52 -12.32 11.62 -15.70
CA ALA A 52 -12.59 10.80 -16.88
C ALA A 52 -11.31 10.49 -17.68
N GLN A 53 -10.41 11.48 -17.88
CA GLN A 53 -9.10 11.21 -18.49
C GLN A 53 -8.27 10.22 -17.68
N ALA A 54 -8.27 10.35 -16.34
CA ALA A 54 -7.59 9.40 -15.45
C ALA A 54 -8.20 8.00 -15.56
N PHE A 55 -9.52 7.89 -15.64
CA PHE A 55 -10.21 6.62 -15.83
C PHE A 55 -9.82 5.94 -17.16
N TYR A 56 -9.77 6.70 -18.26
CA TYR A 56 -9.27 6.17 -19.54
C TYR A 56 -7.83 5.71 -19.45
N LEU A 57 -6.96 6.49 -18.81
CA LEU A 57 -5.55 6.13 -18.63
C LEU A 57 -5.40 4.84 -17.81
N PHE A 58 -6.10 4.72 -16.68
CA PHE A 58 -6.06 3.52 -15.85
C PHE A 58 -6.59 2.30 -16.62
N GLY A 59 -7.66 2.46 -17.41
CA GLY A 59 -8.16 1.40 -18.28
C GLY A 59 -7.13 0.97 -19.33
N ALA A 60 -6.52 1.95 -20.01
CA ALA A 60 -5.49 1.70 -21.02
C ALA A 60 -4.25 1.01 -20.42
N LEU A 61 -3.76 1.47 -19.27
CA LEU A 61 -2.61 0.86 -18.59
C LEU A 61 -2.94 -0.56 -18.10
N SER A 62 -4.14 -0.78 -17.54
CA SER A 62 -4.57 -2.12 -17.12
C SER A 62 -4.63 -3.09 -18.30
N LEU A 63 -5.09 -2.63 -19.47
CA LEU A 63 -5.05 -3.41 -20.69
C LEU A 63 -3.60 -3.70 -21.13
N VAL A 64 -2.73 -2.69 -21.16
CA VAL A 64 -1.32 -2.86 -21.54
C VAL A 64 -0.61 -3.86 -20.63
N PHE A 65 -0.73 -3.71 -19.30
CA PHE A 65 -0.10 -4.62 -18.35
C PHE A 65 -0.71 -6.02 -18.37
N GLY A 66 -2.03 -6.14 -18.58
CA GLY A 66 -2.69 -7.42 -18.81
C GLY A 66 -2.18 -8.14 -20.07
N LEU A 67 -1.98 -7.40 -21.17
CA LEU A 67 -1.42 -7.93 -22.42
C LEU A 67 0.07 -8.30 -22.27
N LEU A 68 0.86 -7.47 -21.60
CA LEU A 68 2.27 -7.77 -21.30
C LEU A 68 2.40 -9.04 -20.45
N PHE A 69 1.52 -9.20 -19.46
CA PHE A 69 1.46 -10.42 -18.66
C PHE A 69 1.10 -11.64 -19.52
N ALA A 70 0.05 -11.53 -20.34
CA ALA A 70 -0.37 -12.63 -21.22
C ALA A 70 0.74 -13.01 -22.23
N PHE A 71 1.44 -12.02 -22.79
CA PHE A 71 2.59 -12.22 -23.65
C PHE A 71 3.74 -12.91 -22.90
N GLY A 72 4.10 -12.41 -21.71
CA GLY A 72 5.15 -12.99 -20.90
C GLY A 72 4.85 -14.44 -20.49
N GLN A 73 3.60 -14.72 -20.12
CA GLN A 73 3.15 -16.07 -19.80
C GLN A 73 3.22 -16.99 -21.02
N TYR A 74 2.80 -16.53 -22.20
CA TYR A 74 2.82 -17.34 -23.42
C TYR A 74 4.24 -17.69 -23.88
N PHE A 75 5.18 -16.74 -23.82
CA PHE A 75 6.55 -16.94 -24.31
C PHE A 75 7.49 -17.59 -23.28
N PHE A 76 7.37 -17.22 -22.01
CA PHE A 76 8.31 -17.64 -20.97
C PHE A 76 7.74 -18.68 -20.01
N ASN A 77 6.45 -19.00 -20.11
CA ASN A 77 5.79 -20.00 -19.25
C ASN A 77 6.07 -19.75 -17.75
N ILE A 78 6.01 -18.46 -17.36
CA ILE A 78 6.38 -17.97 -16.02
C ILE A 78 5.64 -18.75 -14.93
N PHE A 79 4.35 -19.01 -15.16
CA PHE A 79 3.47 -19.77 -14.28
C PHE A 79 3.10 -21.11 -14.91
N ASN A 80 4.06 -22.04 -14.93
CA ASN A 80 3.81 -23.41 -15.35
C ASN A 80 2.83 -24.13 -14.41
N ASN A 81 1.93 -24.94 -14.96
CA ASN A 81 0.91 -25.73 -14.23
C ASN A 81 -0.18 -24.92 -13.51
N VAL A 82 -0.35 -23.64 -13.85
CA VAL A 82 -1.45 -22.82 -13.31
C VAL A 82 -2.68 -22.91 -14.22
N GLY A 83 -3.84 -23.10 -13.63
CA GLY A 83 -5.11 -23.25 -14.35
C GLY A 83 -5.45 -22.00 -15.18
N VAL A 84 -6.03 -22.20 -16.36
CA VAL A 84 -6.41 -21.12 -17.28
C VAL A 84 -7.39 -20.14 -16.62
N VAL A 85 -8.29 -20.61 -15.76
CA VAL A 85 -9.25 -19.76 -15.02
C VAL A 85 -8.54 -18.78 -14.10
N ILE A 86 -7.46 -19.22 -13.43
CA ILE A 86 -6.66 -18.38 -12.53
C ILE A 86 -5.95 -17.29 -13.33
N LEU A 87 -5.27 -17.67 -14.42
CA LEU A 87 -4.50 -16.74 -15.26
C LEU A 87 -5.41 -15.72 -15.95
N SER A 88 -6.43 -16.20 -16.65
CA SER A 88 -7.38 -15.33 -17.36
C SER A 88 -8.23 -14.51 -16.39
N GLY A 89 -8.66 -15.12 -15.28
CA GLY A 89 -9.37 -14.44 -14.21
C GLY A 89 -8.55 -13.27 -13.65
N ALA A 90 -7.26 -13.45 -13.37
CA ALA A 90 -6.40 -12.39 -12.84
C ALA A 90 -6.24 -11.22 -13.81
N VAL A 91 -6.10 -11.49 -15.12
CA VAL A 91 -6.03 -10.47 -16.17
C VAL A 91 -7.34 -9.69 -16.28
N VAL A 92 -8.48 -10.40 -16.35
CA VAL A 92 -9.81 -9.79 -16.48
C VAL A 92 -10.19 -9.02 -15.22
N TYR A 93 -9.89 -9.57 -14.03
CA TYR A 93 -10.05 -8.88 -12.76
C TYR A 93 -9.24 -7.58 -12.76
N SER A 94 -7.96 -7.62 -13.12
CA SER A 94 -7.09 -6.44 -13.16
C SER A 94 -7.62 -5.37 -14.12
N LEU A 95 -8.14 -5.78 -15.28
CA LEU A 95 -8.72 -4.88 -16.29
C LEU A 95 -9.89 -4.04 -15.73
N PHE A 96 -10.76 -4.65 -14.92
CA PHE A 96 -11.93 -3.95 -14.36
C PHE A 96 -11.67 -3.32 -12.99
N TRP A 97 -10.92 -4.02 -12.14
CA TRP A 97 -10.64 -3.58 -10.78
C TRP A 97 -9.86 -2.26 -10.76
N THR A 98 -8.79 -2.18 -11.53
CA THR A 98 -7.83 -1.08 -11.44
C THR A 98 -8.44 0.29 -11.78
N PRO A 99 -9.19 0.46 -12.89
CA PRO A 99 -9.90 1.72 -13.15
C PRO A 99 -10.99 2.02 -12.12
N SER A 100 -11.65 0.97 -11.60
CA SER A 100 -12.69 1.12 -10.57
C SER A 100 -12.16 1.61 -9.22
N MET A 101 -10.85 1.46 -8.95
CA MET A 101 -10.22 2.00 -7.73
C MET A 101 -10.32 3.52 -7.64
N LEU A 102 -10.57 4.23 -8.75
CA LEU A 102 -10.75 5.68 -8.76
C LEU A 102 -12.07 6.15 -8.12
N LEU A 103 -12.96 5.24 -7.76
CA LEU A 103 -14.27 5.57 -7.17
C LEU A 103 -14.14 6.39 -5.88
N GLU A 104 -13.43 5.87 -4.89
CA GLU A 104 -13.25 6.54 -3.59
C GLU A 104 -12.45 7.83 -3.77
N TYR A 105 -11.41 7.82 -4.61
CA TYR A 105 -10.61 9.00 -4.88
C TYR A 105 -11.40 10.11 -5.61
N THR A 106 -12.39 9.74 -6.41
CA THR A 106 -13.35 10.68 -7.01
C THR A 106 -14.16 11.38 -5.92
N PHE A 107 -14.63 10.66 -4.91
CA PHE A 107 -15.36 11.26 -3.79
C PHE A 107 -14.46 12.13 -2.91
N VAL A 108 -13.21 11.72 -2.68
CA VAL A 108 -12.20 12.55 -2.00
C VAL A 108 -12.00 13.87 -2.74
N LEU A 109 -11.73 13.83 -4.05
CA LEU A 109 -11.49 15.02 -4.87
C LEU A 109 -12.72 15.92 -5.02
N ARG A 110 -13.93 15.34 -5.05
CA ARG A 110 -15.20 16.07 -5.03
C ARG A 110 -15.62 16.57 -3.64
N LYS A 111 -14.83 16.28 -2.59
CA LYS A 111 -15.13 16.62 -1.18
C LYS A 111 -16.48 16.04 -0.71
N GLN A 112 -16.86 14.85 -1.20
CA GLN A 112 -18.12 14.16 -0.89
C GLN A 112 -17.93 13.14 0.23
N THR A 113 -18.34 13.47 1.45
CA THR A 113 -18.12 12.63 2.64
C THR A 113 -19.01 11.39 2.68
N LEU A 114 -20.33 11.54 2.54
CA LEU A 114 -21.26 10.42 2.67
C LEU A 114 -21.02 9.31 1.60
N PRO A 115 -20.90 9.62 0.29
CA PRO A 115 -20.57 8.61 -0.71
C PRO A 115 -19.23 7.90 -0.44
N LEU A 116 -18.23 8.62 0.05
CA LEU A 116 -16.92 8.05 0.42
C LEU A 116 -17.04 7.04 1.57
N TYR A 117 -17.77 7.39 2.62
CA TYR A 117 -18.00 6.46 3.75
C TYR A 117 -18.81 5.24 3.32
N LEU A 118 -19.87 5.45 2.54
CA LEU A 118 -20.71 4.36 2.04
C LEU A 118 -19.92 3.43 1.13
N SER A 119 -19.14 3.95 0.17
CA SER A 119 -18.32 3.10 -0.69
C SER A 119 -17.25 2.34 0.09
N GLY A 120 -16.67 2.94 1.13
CA GLY A 120 -15.70 2.27 2.02
C GLY A 120 -16.27 1.06 2.77
N ILE A 121 -17.59 1.02 3.03
CA ILE A 121 -18.28 -0.10 3.69
C ILE A 121 -18.89 -1.06 2.67
N ILE A 122 -19.55 -0.52 1.63
CA ILE A 122 -20.28 -1.30 0.63
C ILE A 122 -19.31 -2.11 -0.24
N THR A 123 -18.20 -1.53 -0.70
CA THR A 123 -17.23 -2.22 -1.56
C THR A 123 -16.73 -3.54 -0.95
N PRO A 124 -16.17 -3.58 0.28
CA PRO A 124 -15.71 -4.84 0.87
C PRO A 124 -16.85 -5.81 1.17
N LEU A 125 -18.03 -5.34 1.58
CA LEU A 125 -19.19 -6.21 1.82
C LEU A 125 -19.66 -6.90 0.55
N PHE A 126 -19.81 -6.16 -0.55
CA PHE A 126 -20.22 -6.74 -1.83
C PHE A 126 -19.13 -7.64 -2.42
N PHE A 127 -17.85 -7.28 -2.27
CA PHE A 127 -16.75 -8.18 -2.62
C PHE A 127 -16.89 -9.55 -1.92
N LEU A 128 -17.14 -9.54 -0.60
CA LEU A 128 -17.37 -10.76 0.17
C LEU A 128 -18.61 -11.51 -0.28
N ILE A 129 -19.74 -10.83 -0.45
CA ILE A 129 -21.01 -11.43 -0.87
C ILE A 129 -20.85 -12.15 -2.22
N PHE A 130 -20.24 -11.49 -3.20
CA PHE A 130 -20.05 -12.07 -4.54
C PHE A 130 -19.06 -13.25 -4.52
N SER A 131 -17.97 -13.13 -3.77
CA SER A 131 -16.97 -14.21 -3.64
C SER A 131 -17.57 -15.44 -2.94
N ILE A 132 -18.31 -15.22 -1.85
CA ILE A 132 -18.99 -16.28 -1.09
C ILE A 132 -20.11 -16.91 -1.93
N ALA A 133 -20.94 -16.10 -2.58
CA ALA A 133 -21.99 -16.60 -3.46
C ALA A 133 -21.38 -17.49 -4.56
N GLY A 134 -20.32 -17.03 -5.23
CA GLY A 134 -19.58 -17.82 -6.21
C GLY A 134 -19.10 -19.16 -5.64
N ALA A 135 -18.47 -19.15 -4.45
CA ALA A 135 -18.02 -20.35 -3.75
C ALA A 135 -19.15 -21.37 -3.53
N TYR A 136 -20.31 -20.92 -3.05
CA TYR A 136 -21.45 -21.80 -2.78
C TYR A 136 -22.16 -22.28 -4.04
N THR A 137 -22.11 -21.52 -5.14
CA THR A 137 -22.82 -21.89 -6.37
C THR A 137 -22.07 -22.97 -7.13
N THR A 138 -20.73 -22.91 -7.18
CA THR A 138 -19.92 -23.88 -7.94
C THR A 138 -19.22 -24.92 -7.08
N GLN A 139 -19.17 -24.72 -5.75
CA GLN A 139 -18.40 -25.54 -4.81
C GLN A 139 -16.94 -25.72 -5.24
N SER A 140 -16.35 -24.65 -5.79
CA SER A 140 -14.99 -24.66 -6.30
C SER A 140 -14.35 -23.28 -6.25
N VAL A 141 -13.02 -23.23 -6.30
CA VAL A 141 -12.27 -21.95 -6.39
C VAL A 141 -12.65 -21.13 -7.63
N ASP A 142 -12.99 -21.79 -8.73
CA ASP A 142 -13.35 -21.12 -9.98
C ASP A 142 -14.58 -20.24 -9.81
N GLY A 143 -15.55 -20.65 -9.00
CA GLY A 143 -16.72 -19.83 -8.65
C GLY A 143 -16.35 -18.61 -7.81
N VAL A 144 -15.40 -18.74 -6.88
CA VAL A 144 -14.89 -17.62 -6.09
C VAL A 144 -14.25 -16.58 -7.00
N ILE A 145 -13.40 -17.03 -7.94
CA ILE A 145 -12.74 -16.18 -8.94
C ILE A 145 -13.80 -15.51 -9.82
N PHE A 146 -14.78 -16.26 -10.33
CA PHE A 146 -15.86 -15.71 -11.14
C PHE A 146 -16.67 -14.65 -10.39
N GLY A 147 -17.06 -14.92 -9.13
CA GLY A 147 -17.75 -13.96 -8.28
C GLY A 147 -16.93 -12.69 -8.07
N THR A 148 -15.63 -12.84 -7.82
CA THR A 148 -14.68 -11.73 -7.66
C THR A 148 -14.57 -10.87 -8.93
N VAL A 149 -14.44 -11.51 -10.09
CA VAL A 149 -14.39 -10.84 -11.40
C VAL A 149 -15.71 -10.14 -11.71
N LEU A 150 -16.84 -10.79 -11.44
CA LEU A 150 -18.17 -10.22 -11.64
C LEU A 150 -18.36 -8.97 -10.78
N PHE A 151 -17.94 -9.00 -9.53
CA PHE A 151 -17.96 -7.82 -8.68
C PHE A 151 -17.06 -6.71 -9.23
N ALA A 152 -15.85 -7.02 -9.68
CA ALA A 152 -14.95 -6.04 -10.30
C ALA A 152 -15.60 -5.38 -11.54
N LEU A 153 -16.28 -6.15 -12.39
CA LEU A 153 -17.05 -5.64 -13.53
C LEU A 153 -18.19 -4.71 -13.10
N LEU A 154 -19.00 -5.12 -12.13
CA LEU A 154 -20.11 -4.29 -11.63
C LEU A 154 -19.59 -2.98 -11.01
N ARG A 155 -18.49 -3.04 -10.27
CA ARG A 155 -17.84 -1.86 -9.70
C ARG A 155 -17.26 -0.96 -10.79
N PHE A 156 -16.68 -1.53 -11.84
CA PHE A 156 -16.20 -0.79 -13.01
C PHE A 156 -17.35 -0.03 -13.70
N ILE A 157 -18.49 -0.69 -13.93
CA ILE A 157 -19.69 -0.06 -14.50
C ILE A 157 -20.19 1.08 -13.59
N SER A 158 -20.29 0.82 -12.29
CA SER A 158 -20.72 1.82 -11.29
C SER A 158 -19.80 3.03 -11.27
N THR A 159 -18.48 2.81 -11.30
CA THR A 159 -17.47 3.87 -11.34
C THR A 159 -17.56 4.67 -12.64
N SER A 160 -17.72 3.98 -13.78
CA SER A 160 -17.92 4.61 -15.08
C SER A 160 -19.15 5.53 -15.06
N ALA A 161 -20.28 5.08 -14.52
CA ALA A 161 -21.48 5.88 -14.41
C ALA A 161 -21.28 7.17 -13.58
N ILE A 162 -20.46 7.11 -12.53
CA ILE A 162 -20.18 8.26 -11.64
C ILE A 162 -19.16 9.22 -12.27
N VAL A 163 -18.15 8.71 -12.95
CA VAL A 163 -17.10 9.48 -13.60
C VAL A 163 -17.64 10.19 -14.84
N PHE A 164 -18.41 9.49 -15.68
CA PHE A 164 -18.98 10.03 -16.92
C PHE A 164 -20.34 10.73 -16.77
N ARG A 165 -20.81 10.96 -15.52
CA ARG A 165 -22.10 11.62 -15.26
C ARG A 165 -22.20 13.01 -15.89
N SER A 166 -21.09 13.73 -16.01
CA SER A 166 -21.03 15.06 -16.62
C SER A 166 -20.79 15.05 -18.13
N GLY A 167 -20.82 13.86 -18.76
CA GLY A 167 -20.52 13.65 -20.16
C GLY A 167 -19.25 12.82 -20.37
N VAL A 168 -19.06 12.36 -21.60
CA VAL A 168 -17.90 11.60 -22.08
C VAL A 168 -16.94 12.60 -22.74
N PRO A 169 -15.89 13.07 -22.04
CA PRO A 169 -14.98 14.04 -22.63
C PRO A 169 -14.14 13.38 -23.72
N LYS A 170 -13.78 14.15 -24.75
CA LYS A 170 -12.78 13.72 -25.74
C LYS A 170 -11.45 13.48 -25.03
N ILE A 171 -10.71 12.45 -25.46
CA ILE A 171 -9.40 12.13 -24.89
C ILE A 171 -8.45 13.32 -25.13
N ASP A 172 -7.86 13.83 -24.05
CA ASP A 172 -6.86 14.90 -24.10
C ASP A 172 -5.47 14.30 -23.84
N LEU A 173 -4.79 13.94 -24.94
CA LEU A 173 -3.44 13.36 -24.88
C LEU A 173 -2.41 14.32 -24.28
N GLN A 174 -2.61 15.65 -24.42
CA GLN A 174 -1.68 16.62 -23.83
C GLN A 174 -1.81 16.63 -22.32
N TRP A 175 -3.03 16.58 -21.80
CA TRP A 175 -3.27 16.46 -20.36
C TRP A 175 -2.70 15.14 -19.82
N ILE A 176 -2.97 14.01 -20.49
CA ILE A 176 -2.44 12.69 -20.09
C ILE A 176 -0.91 12.71 -20.04
N LYS A 177 -0.26 13.28 -21.07
CA LYS A 177 1.21 13.42 -21.10
C LYS A 177 1.73 14.25 -19.92
N LYS A 178 1.11 15.40 -19.63
CA LYS A 178 1.49 16.25 -18.49
C LYS A 178 1.31 15.52 -17.16
N PHE A 179 0.21 14.78 -17.02
CA PHE A 179 -0.08 13.99 -15.83
C PHE A 179 0.93 12.85 -15.62
N LEU A 180 1.27 12.11 -16.69
CA LEU A 180 2.28 11.06 -16.64
C LEU A 180 3.67 11.62 -16.31
N LEU A 181 4.07 12.76 -16.90
CA LEU A 181 5.34 13.42 -16.56
C LEU A 181 5.38 13.88 -15.10
N PHE A 182 4.27 14.42 -14.59
CA PHE A 182 4.14 14.80 -13.18
C PHE A 182 4.25 13.59 -12.24
N SER A 183 3.69 12.45 -12.63
CA SER A 183 3.62 11.24 -11.82
C SER A 183 4.82 10.31 -12.01
N ALA A 184 5.62 10.49 -13.07
CA ALA A 184 6.78 9.65 -13.36
C ALA A 184 7.77 9.52 -12.19
N PRO A 185 8.10 10.58 -11.43
CA PRO A 185 8.95 10.46 -10.25
C PRO A 185 8.30 9.64 -9.13
N LEU A 186 6.97 9.70 -8.99
CA LEU A 186 6.23 8.88 -8.02
C LEU A 186 6.25 7.41 -8.41
N VAL A 187 6.06 7.12 -9.70
CA VAL A 187 6.12 5.74 -10.23
C VAL A 187 7.54 5.19 -10.05
N LEU A 188 8.56 5.96 -10.41
CA LEU A 188 9.96 5.56 -10.26
C LEU A 188 10.31 5.29 -8.78
N SER A 189 9.91 6.19 -7.88
CA SER A 189 10.11 6.02 -6.44
C SER A 189 9.36 4.80 -5.89
N ALA A 190 8.13 4.55 -6.33
CA ALA A 190 7.35 3.38 -5.93
C ALA A 190 8.00 2.08 -6.41
N VAL A 191 8.46 2.01 -7.66
CA VAL A 191 9.18 0.83 -8.19
C VAL A 191 10.42 0.53 -7.34
N ILE A 192 11.21 1.56 -7.00
CA ILE A 192 12.43 1.37 -6.18
C ILE A 192 12.06 0.93 -4.76
N ALA A 193 11.15 1.64 -4.09
CA ALA A 193 10.79 1.37 -2.70
C ALA A 193 10.09 0.01 -2.54
N GLU A 194 9.14 -0.33 -3.40
CA GLU A 194 8.39 -1.58 -3.32
C GLU A 194 9.24 -2.80 -3.74
N SER A 195 10.32 -2.60 -4.50
CA SER A 195 11.30 -3.65 -4.80
C SER A 195 12.04 -4.15 -3.56
N SER A 196 12.13 -3.34 -2.49
CA SER A 196 12.82 -3.71 -1.24
C SER A 196 12.29 -5.01 -0.63
N ILE A 197 10.98 -5.25 -0.68
CA ILE A 197 10.34 -6.46 -0.14
C ILE A 197 10.81 -7.73 -0.86
N TYR A 198 11.08 -7.62 -2.16
CA TYR A 198 11.62 -8.73 -2.94
C TYR A 198 13.11 -8.92 -2.66
N ILE A 199 13.85 -7.82 -2.50
CA ILE A 199 15.28 -7.85 -2.21
C ILE A 199 15.56 -8.46 -0.84
N ASP A 200 14.82 -8.08 0.20
CA ASP A 200 14.92 -8.72 1.53
C ASP A 200 14.70 -10.24 1.42
N GLY A 201 13.71 -10.66 0.62
CA GLY A 201 13.48 -12.08 0.35
C GLY A 201 14.64 -12.79 -0.35
N ILE A 202 15.28 -12.13 -1.32
CA ILE A 202 16.45 -12.66 -2.03
C ILE A 202 17.65 -12.75 -1.08
N ILE A 203 17.90 -11.71 -0.28
CA ILE A 203 19.00 -11.68 0.70
C ILE A 203 18.83 -12.82 1.69
N VAL A 204 17.65 -12.98 2.28
CA VAL A 204 17.39 -14.05 3.25
C VAL A 204 17.55 -15.43 2.62
N ASN A 205 17.03 -15.65 1.41
CA ASN A 205 17.21 -16.92 0.70
C ASN A 205 18.68 -17.20 0.36
N SER A 206 19.48 -16.17 0.08
CA SER A 206 20.91 -16.34 -0.22
C SER A 206 21.78 -16.60 1.02
N LEU A 207 21.38 -16.08 2.18
CA LEU A 207 22.15 -16.16 3.42
C LEU A 207 21.71 -17.31 4.33
N PHE A 208 20.46 -17.78 4.21
CA PHE A 208 19.86 -18.73 5.14
C PHE A 208 19.11 -19.86 4.41
N ASP A 209 18.78 -20.93 5.15
CA ASP A 209 18.03 -22.08 4.64
C ASP A 209 16.52 -21.81 4.48
N GLU A 210 15.83 -22.69 3.76
CA GLU A 210 14.39 -22.56 3.46
C GLU A 210 13.51 -22.43 4.71
N ARG A 211 13.86 -23.10 5.82
CA ARG A 211 13.09 -23.00 7.07
C ARG A 211 13.22 -21.61 7.66
N THR A 212 14.44 -21.09 7.71
CA THR A 212 14.74 -19.75 8.21
C THR A 212 14.09 -18.67 7.34
N PHE A 213 14.06 -18.87 6.02
CA PHE A 213 13.30 -18.01 5.11
C PHE A 213 11.79 -18.02 5.41
N ALA A 214 11.20 -19.19 5.68
CA ALA A 214 9.79 -19.28 6.05
C ALA A 214 9.51 -18.51 7.36
N ILE A 215 10.33 -18.72 8.40
CA ILE A 215 10.23 -17.98 9.66
C ILE A 215 10.28 -16.46 9.42
N PHE A 216 11.23 -16.01 8.59
CA PHE A 216 11.34 -14.60 8.23
C PHE A 216 10.07 -14.08 7.56
N ARG A 217 9.54 -14.77 6.54
CA ARG A 217 8.34 -14.35 5.82
C ARG A 217 7.09 -14.29 6.69
N TYR A 218 6.95 -15.19 7.67
CA TYR A 218 5.83 -15.15 8.60
C TYR A 218 5.93 -14.00 9.61
N GLY A 219 7.15 -13.71 10.08
CA GLY A 219 7.40 -12.63 11.02
C GLY A 219 7.41 -11.24 10.37
N ALA A 220 7.86 -11.14 9.12
CA ALA A 220 7.91 -9.93 8.32
C ALA A 220 6.52 -9.49 7.80
N ARG A 221 5.48 -9.74 8.59
CA ARG A 221 4.11 -9.27 8.36
C ARG A 221 3.89 -8.04 9.22
N GLU A 222 3.62 -6.93 8.57
CA GLU A 222 3.23 -5.72 9.27
C GLU A 222 1.75 -5.79 9.69
N LEU A 223 1.38 -5.08 10.77
CA LEU A 223 -0.02 -4.87 11.09
C LEU A 223 -0.70 -4.05 9.97
N PRO A 224 -1.64 -4.64 9.20
CA PRO A 224 -2.23 -3.96 8.05
C PRO A 224 -2.91 -2.63 8.43
N LEU A 225 -3.47 -2.58 9.65
CA LEU A 225 -4.14 -1.39 10.18
C LEU A 225 -3.23 -0.15 10.17
N ASN A 226 -1.95 -0.31 10.54
CA ASN A 226 -0.99 0.81 10.59
C ASN A 226 -0.78 1.39 9.19
N SER A 227 -0.58 0.53 8.20
CA SER A 227 -0.35 0.91 6.81
C SER A 227 -1.59 1.52 6.17
N ILE A 228 -2.77 0.91 6.38
CA ILE A 228 -4.04 1.35 5.79
C ILE A 228 -4.45 2.73 6.33
N LEU A 229 -4.39 2.96 7.64
CA LEU A 229 -4.78 4.24 8.22
C LEU A 229 -3.80 5.36 7.86
N ALA A 230 -2.49 5.08 7.86
CA ALA A 230 -1.48 6.06 7.45
C ALA A 230 -1.65 6.45 5.97
N LEU A 231 -1.87 5.46 5.09
CA LEU A 231 -2.11 5.68 3.66
C LEU A 231 -3.41 6.45 3.41
N GLY A 232 -4.50 6.08 4.09
CA GLY A 232 -5.78 6.75 3.99
C GLY A 232 -5.69 8.23 4.42
N LEU A 233 -5.01 8.51 5.54
CA LEU A 233 -4.76 9.88 5.97
C LEU A 233 -3.91 10.65 4.96
N SER A 234 -2.81 10.06 4.46
CA SER A 234 -1.95 10.67 3.45
C SER A 234 -2.75 11.04 2.19
N ASN A 235 -3.50 10.10 1.63
CA ASN A 235 -4.28 10.30 0.41
C ASN A 235 -5.40 11.35 0.59
N ALA A 236 -6.02 11.43 1.77
CA ALA A 236 -7.03 12.45 2.05
C ALA A 236 -6.43 13.86 2.18
N MET A 237 -5.19 13.97 2.65
CA MET A 237 -4.52 15.27 2.88
C MET A 237 -3.80 15.80 1.63
N ILE A 238 -3.36 14.95 0.70
CA ILE A 238 -2.65 15.38 -0.52
C ILE A 238 -3.45 16.45 -1.31
N PRO A 239 -4.76 16.28 -1.60
CA PRO A 239 -5.53 17.30 -2.31
C PRO A 239 -5.67 18.63 -1.54
N MET A 240 -5.66 18.57 -0.20
CA MET A 240 -5.74 19.77 0.64
C MET A 240 -4.46 20.59 0.51
N PHE A 241 -3.30 19.93 0.50
CA PHE A 241 -2.02 20.60 0.26
C PHE A 241 -1.84 21.08 -1.18
N SER A 242 -2.37 20.37 -2.18
CA SER A 242 -2.22 20.77 -3.59
C SER A 242 -3.04 22.00 -3.98
N SER A 243 -4.09 22.30 -3.20
CA SER A 243 -4.98 23.46 -3.36
C SER A 243 -4.85 24.48 -2.22
N THR A 244 -3.85 24.34 -1.34
CA THR A 244 -3.71 25.23 -0.17
C THR A 244 -3.40 26.67 -0.57
N THR A 245 -4.11 27.61 0.07
CA THR A 245 -3.76 29.03 0.10
C THR A 245 -3.11 29.44 1.42
N ASN A 246 -3.26 28.62 2.47
CA ASN A 246 -2.69 28.86 3.80
C ASN A 246 -2.16 27.56 4.42
N PRO A 247 -0.90 27.17 4.08
CA PRO A 247 -0.30 25.91 4.50
C PRO A 247 -0.37 25.61 6.00
N ASP A 248 -0.38 26.64 6.85
CA ASP A 248 -0.36 26.44 8.30
C ASP A 248 -1.66 25.78 8.82
N VAL A 249 -2.79 25.97 8.12
CA VAL A 249 -4.06 25.32 8.44
C VAL A 249 -3.98 23.82 8.14
N GLU A 250 -3.55 23.44 6.93
CA GLU A 250 -3.46 22.02 6.55
C GLU A 250 -2.35 21.30 7.33
N LEU A 251 -1.25 21.98 7.66
CA LEU A 251 -0.20 21.43 8.53
C LEU A 251 -0.73 21.16 9.95
N SER A 252 -1.52 22.07 10.51
CA SER A 252 -2.17 21.89 11.81
C SER A 252 -3.17 20.73 11.78
N GLU A 253 -3.95 20.61 10.70
CA GLU A 253 -4.87 19.49 10.51
C GLU A 253 -4.14 18.15 10.39
N LEU A 254 -3.08 18.08 9.57
CA LEU A 254 -2.21 16.91 9.45
C LEU A 254 -1.65 16.51 10.82
N LYS A 255 -1.16 17.48 11.59
CA LYS A 255 -0.63 17.26 12.95
C LYS A 255 -1.66 16.68 13.90
N ASN A 256 -2.87 17.21 13.89
CA ASN A 256 -3.96 16.75 14.76
C ASN A 256 -4.44 15.35 14.38
N LYS A 257 -4.62 15.07 13.09
CA LYS A 257 -5.01 13.74 12.60
C LYS A 257 -3.91 12.70 12.87
N THR A 258 -2.65 13.07 12.63
CA THR A 258 -1.48 12.24 12.97
C THR A 258 -1.41 11.93 14.46
N ARG A 259 -1.65 12.93 15.32
CA ARG A 259 -1.69 12.74 16.78
C ARG A 259 -2.75 11.71 17.20
N ARG A 260 -3.95 11.76 16.61
CA ARG A 260 -5.01 10.79 16.89
C ARG A 260 -4.62 9.38 16.47
N LEU A 261 -4.01 9.23 15.28
CA LEU A 261 -3.50 7.94 14.82
C LEU A 261 -2.40 7.39 15.73
N LEU A 262 -1.46 8.21 16.18
CA LEU A 262 -0.42 7.79 17.12
C LEU A 262 -1.01 7.27 18.43
N ILE A 263 -1.95 8.01 19.03
CA ILE A 263 -2.61 7.63 20.29
C ILE A 263 -3.44 6.35 20.14
N LEU A 264 -3.95 6.05 18.94
CA LEU A 264 -4.69 4.83 18.67
C LEU A 264 -3.76 3.65 18.37
N LEU A 265 -2.84 3.81 17.43
CA LEU A 265 -2.08 2.72 16.83
C LEU A 265 -0.87 2.28 17.65
N VAL A 266 -0.22 3.20 18.36
CA VAL A 266 0.95 2.84 19.18
C VAL A 266 0.55 1.95 20.37
N PRO A 267 -0.50 2.24 21.16
CA PRO A 267 -0.94 1.34 22.22
C PRO A 267 -1.39 -0.02 21.71
N ILE A 268 -2.05 -0.08 20.55
CA ILE A 268 -2.39 -1.35 19.90
C ILE A 268 -1.12 -2.12 19.55
N SER A 269 -0.12 -1.45 18.98
CA SER A 269 1.17 -2.09 18.65
C SER A 269 1.91 -2.56 19.91
N ILE A 270 1.84 -1.82 21.02
CA ILE A 270 2.38 -2.24 22.32
C ILE A 270 1.67 -3.49 22.84
N LEU A 271 0.34 -3.55 22.73
CA LEU A 271 -0.43 -4.74 23.11
C LEU A 271 0.04 -5.96 22.29
N PHE A 272 0.14 -5.82 20.97
CA PHE A 272 0.64 -6.90 20.11
C PHE A 272 2.06 -7.31 20.46
N LEU A 273 2.94 -6.38 20.79
CA LEU A 273 4.32 -6.63 21.19
C LEU A 273 4.42 -7.47 22.47
N ILE A 274 3.58 -7.18 23.46
CA ILE A 274 3.51 -7.93 24.72
C ILE A 274 2.98 -9.36 24.49
N PHE A 275 1.96 -9.50 23.63
CA PHE A 275 1.29 -10.79 23.42
C PHE A 275 1.82 -11.59 22.22
N SER A 276 2.82 -11.10 21.48
CA SER A 276 3.21 -11.70 20.19
C SER A 276 3.64 -13.15 20.30
N ASP A 277 4.41 -13.55 21.33
CA ASP A 277 4.82 -14.95 21.51
C ASP A 277 3.62 -15.89 21.71
N TRP A 278 2.64 -15.44 22.49
CA TRP A 278 1.39 -16.17 22.71
C TRP A 278 0.56 -16.25 21.41
N LEU A 279 0.51 -15.13 20.67
CA LEU A 279 -0.21 -15.03 19.41
C LEU A 279 0.39 -15.99 18.36
N PHE A 280 1.71 -16.02 18.22
CA PHE A 280 2.40 -16.90 17.28
C PHE A 280 2.28 -18.37 17.65
N ALA A 281 2.40 -18.71 18.93
CA ALA A 281 2.27 -20.10 19.38
C ALA A 281 0.85 -20.66 19.20
N ASN A 282 -0.19 -19.88 19.53
CA ASN A 282 -1.56 -20.40 19.59
C ASN A 282 -2.38 -20.18 18.31
N ILE A 283 -2.08 -19.14 17.51
CA ILE A 283 -2.85 -18.82 16.30
C ILE A 283 -2.20 -19.42 15.04
N PHE A 284 -0.87 -19.47 14.98
CA PHE A 284 -0.17 -19.99 13.81
C PHE A 284 0.32 -21.43 14.04
N ASN A 285 1.36 -21.62 14.85
CA ASN A 285 1.93 -22.91 15.29
C ASN A 285 3.14 -22.64 16.19
N GLU A 286 3.51 -23.53 17.10
CA GLU A 286 4.76 -23.41 17.89
C GLU A 286 6.01 -23.27 17.01
N ALA A 287 6.02 -23.90 15.82
CA ALA A 287 7.10 -23.79 14.85
C ALA A 287 7.38 -22.34 14.39
N PHE A 288 6.40 -21.44 14.49
CA PHE A 288 6.54 -20.03 14.11
C PHE A 288 6.81 -19.09 15.29
N LYS A 289 7.02 -19.60 16.50
CA LYS A 289 7.36 -18.77 17.66
C LYS A 289 8.60 -17.90 17.40
N GLN A 290 9.59 -18.41 16.67
CA GLN A 290 10.78 -17.65 16.26
C GLN A 290 10.47 -16.48 15.31
N SER A 291 9.29 -16.46 14.67
CA SER A 291 8.84 -15.35 13.81
C SER A 291 8.37 -14.15 14.63
N ALA A 292 8.01 -14.35 15.91
CA ALA A 292 7.52 -13.29 16.78
C ALA A 292 8.54 -12.17 16.95
N ILE A 293 9.84 -12.48 16.98
CA ILE A 293 10.88 -11.45 17.11
C ILE A 293 10.96 -10.52 15.91
N ILE A 294 10.75 -11.05 14.71
CA ILE A 294 10.74 -10.25 13.48
C ILE A 294 9.49 -9.40 13.45
N PHE A 295 8.34 -9.98 13.83
CA PHE A 295 7.09 -9.26 13.96
C PHE A 295 7.21 -8.09 14.94
N ASP A 296 7.85 -8.31 16.09
CA ASP A 296 8.06 -7.31 17.12
C ASP A 296 8.92 -6.14 16.64
N VAL A 297 9.96 -6.41 15.82
CA VAL A 297 10.73 -5.35 15.15
C VAL A 297 9.84 -4.57 14.18
N TYR A 298 8.99 -5.25 13.42
CA TYR A 298 8.11 -4.63 12.43
C TYR A 298 7.00 -3.80 13.09
N LEU A 299 6.57 -4.13 14.32
CA LEU A 299 5.67 -3.29 15.10
C LEU A 299 6.26 -1.90 15.37
N LEU A 300 7.59 -1.76 15.47
CA LEU A 300 8.26 -0.47 15.67
C LEU A 300 8.13 0.46 14.44
N LEU A 301 7.85 -0.07 13.25
CA LEU A 301 7.63 0.72 12.03
C LEU A 301 6.45 1.68 12.16
N VAL A 302 5.53 1.45 13.11
CA VAL A 302 4.42 2.36 13.41
C VAL A 302 4.91 3.79 13.70
N ILE A 303 6.09 3.93 14.31
CA ILE A 303 6.69 5.22 14.66
C ILE A 303 7.01 6.04 13.39
N PRO A 304 7.98 5.63 12.54
CA PRO A 304 8.33 6.38 11.34
C PRO A 304 7.17 6.49 10.34
N ARG A 305 6.29 5.50 10.29
CA ARG A 305 5.18 5.45 9.32
C ARG A 305 4.19 6.59 9.47
N LEU A 306 3.94 7.02 10.71
CA LEU A 306 2.96 8.05 11.01
C LEU A 306 3.50 9.48 10.89
N LEU A 307 4.78 9.69 10.53
CA LEU A 307 5.33 11.04 10.37
C LEU A 307 4.82 11.77 9.11
N LEU A 308 4.41 11.01 8.09
CA LEU A 308 3.73 11.48 6.87
C LEU A 308 4.38 12.66 6.07
N PRO A 309 5.72 12.85 6.02
CA PRO A 309 6.33 13.93 5.21
C PRO A 309 6.08 13.76 3.70
N GLN A 310 5.90 12.51 3.22
CA GLN A 310 5.56 12.23 1.83
C GLN A 310 4.27 12.93 1.37
N THR A 311 3.30 13.08 2.28
CA THR A 311 2.04 13.80 2.02
C THR A 311 2.30 15.24 1.62
N ILE A 312 3.25 15.89 2.30
CA ILE A 312 3.63 17.28 2.06
C ILE A 312 4.40 17.37 0.74
N ILE A 313 5.40 16.51 0.52
CA ILE A 313 6.19 16.52 -0.72
C ILE A 313 5.31 16.37 -1.97
N VAL A 314 4.35 15.44 -1.94
CA VAL A 314 3.40 15.21 -3.05
C VAL A 314 2.42 16.38 -3.18
N GLY A 315 1.86 16.85 -2.05
CA GLY A 315 0.94 17.99 -2.04
C GLY A 315 1.54 19.26 -2.62
N PHE A 316 2.80 19.56 -2.30
CA PHE A 316 3.55 20.70 -2.85
C PHE A 316 4.20 20.42 -4.22
N LYS A 317 3.84 19.32 -4.89
CA LYS A 317 4.26 19.01 -6.27
C LYS A 317 5.78 18.84 -6.43
N ARG A 318 6.50 18.44 -5.37
CA ARG A 318 7.96 18.23 -5.35
C ARG A 318 8.34 16.74 -5.46
N ASN A 319 7.63 15.99 -6.31
CA ASN A 319 7.73 14.53 -6.42
C ASN A 319 9.16 14.01 -6.71
N ASN A 320 10.00 14.78 -7.40
CA ASN A 320 11.39 14.42 -7.72
C ASN A 320 12.24 14.11 -6.47
N LEU A 321 11.88 14.70 -5.33
CA LEU A 321 12.58 14.46 -4.06
C LEU A 321 12.41 13.01 -3.59
N LEU A 322 11.28 12.36 -3.90
CA LEU A 322 10.98 11.01 -3.45
C LEU A 322 11.84 9.94 -4.14
N VAL A 323 12.28 10.19 -5.36
CA VAL A 323 13.19 9.28 -6.08
C VAL A 323 14.51 9.15 -5.33
N TRP A 324 15.12 10.28 -4.94
CA TRP A 324 16.35 10.28 -4.15
C TRP A 324 16.17 9.61 -2.80
N VAL A 325 15.02 9.81 -2.15
CA VAL A 325 14.71 9.14 -0.89
C VAL A 325 14.67 7.62 -1.08
N SER A 326 13.95 7.13 -2.09
CA SER A 326 13.85 5.69 -2.35
C SER A 326 15.21 5.06 -2.70
N ILE A 327 16.10 5.80 -3.36
CA ILE A 327 17.47 5.34 -3.66
C ILE A 327 18.30 5.23 -2.38
N VAL A 328 18.21 6.23 -1.49
CA VAL A 328 18.92 6.19 -0.21
C VAL A 328 18.40 5.06 0.68
N GLU A 329 17.08 4.87 0.71
CA GLU A 329 16.41 3.80 1.44
C GLU A 329 16.89 2.42 0.97
N ILE A 330 16.81 2.12 -0.32
CA ILE A 330 17.18 0.80 -0.86
C ILE A 330 18.68 0.51 -0.66
N ILE A 331 19.55 1.49 -0.84
CA ILE A 331 21.00 1.32 -0.61
C ILE A 331 21.26 1.02 0.87
N THR A 332 20.61 1.77 1.77
CA THR A 332 20.73 1.56 3.22
C THR A 332 20.21 0.18 3.62
N ASN A 333 19.03 -0.20 3.12
CA ASN A 333 18.42 -1.49 3.39
C ASN A 333 19.33 -2.63 2.93
N VAL A 334 19.77 -2.65 1.67
CA VAL A 334 20.61 -3.73 1.14
C VAL A 334 21.95 -3.83 1.88
N ALA A 335 22.62 -2.70 2.09
CA ALA A 335 23.92 -2.69 2.77
C ALA A 335 23.81 -3.23 4.21
N LEU A 336 22.80 -2.78 4.96
CA LEU A 336 22.59 -3.21 6.34
C LEU A 336 22.03 -4.64 6.41
N SER A 337 21.12 -5.04 5.52
CA SER A 337 20.53 -6.39 5.51
C SER A 337 21.60 -7.45 5.28
N ILE A 338 22.54 -7.21 4.36
CA ILE A 338 23.68 -8.13 4.16
C ILE A 338 24.60 -8.11 5.38
N TRP A 339 25.01 -6.92 5.83
CA TRP A 339 25.99 -6.79 6.91
C TRP A 339 25.47 -7.35 8.24
N TRP A 340 24.29 -6.90 8.68
CA TRP A 340 23.67 -7.35 9.92
C TRP A 340 23.07 -8.74 9.81
N GLY A 341 22.68 -9.17 8.61
CA GLY A 341 22.28 -10.56 8.35
C GLY A 341 23.40 -11.55 8.70
N ILE A 342 24.65 -11.22 8.35
CA ILE A 342 25.81 -12.06 8.67
C ILE A 342 26.10 -12.08 10.18
N ILE A 343 25.90 -10.97 10.90
CA ILE A 343 26.28 -10.84 12.32
C ILE A 343 25.17 -11.30 13.27
N TRP A 344 23.92 -10.92 12.99
CA TRP A 344 22.75 -11.11 13.87
C TRP A 344 21.67 -12.01 13.25
N GLY A 345 21.97 -12.67 12.13
CA GLY A 345 21.03 -13.56 11.46
C GLY A 345 19.80 -12.83 10.92
N ILE A 346 18.66 -13.54 10.87
CA ILE A 346 17.38 -12.99 10.40
C ILE A 346 16.89 -11.77 11.18
N LEU A 347 17.25 -11.66 12.46
CA LEU A 347 16.96 -10.47 13.26
C LEU A 347 17.70 -9.24 12.71
N GLY A 348 18.95 -9.41 12.28
CA GLY A 348 19.75 -8.35 11.67
C GLY A 348 19.11 -7.81 10.39
N VAL A 349 18.56 -8.69 9.55
CA VAL A 349 17.80 -8.29 8.36
C VAL A 349 16.56 -7.48 8.74
N ALA A 350 15.79 -7.93 9.73
CA ALA A 350 14.60 -7.20 10.19
C ALA A 350 14.95 -5.80 10.74
N LEU A 351 16.04 -5.69 11.52
CA LEU A 351 16.52 -4.41 12.04
C LEU A 351 17.03 -3.49 10.93
N ALA A 352 17.66 -4.04 9.89
CA ALA A 352 18.10 -3.28 8.72
C ALA A 352 16.91 -2.63 7.99
N THR A 353 15.79 -3.36 7.81
CA THR A 353 14.55 -2.79 7.26
C THR A 353 14.02 -1.64 8.12
N LEU A 354 13.98 -1.81 9.46
CA LEU A 354 13.56 -0.74 10.37
C LEU A 354 14.43 0.52 10.24
N VAL A 355 15.76 0.35 10.22
CA VAL A 355 16.70 1.47 10.12
C VAL A 355 16.62 2.14 8.76
N ALA A 356 16.53 1.38 7.67
CA ALA A 356 16.33 1.93 6.33
C ALA A 356 15.06 2.78 6.25
N TYR A 357 13.97 2.32 6.85
CA TYR A 357 12.71 3.06 6.90
C TYR A 357 12.80 4.33 7.78
N ILE A 358 13.58 4.31 8.86
CA ILE A 358 13.89 5.52 9.64
C ILE A 358 14.71 6.51 8.81
N VAL A 359 15.74 6.04 8.09
CA VAL A 359 16.57 6.86 7.20
C VAL A 359 15.74 7.47 6.08
N GLU A 360 14.82 6.71 5.48
CA GLU A 360 13.85 7.18 4.50
C GLU A 360 13.08 8.40 5.06
N LYS A 361 12.48 8.26 6.26
CA LYS A 361 11.70 9.34 6.87
C LYS A 361 12.54 10.54 7.27
N ILE A 362 13.73 10.34 7.86
CA ILE A 362 14.64 11.44 8.19
C ILE A 362 15.01 12.22 6.93
N THR A 363 15.32 11.51 5.84
CA THR A 363 15.64 12.12 4.55
C THR A 363 14.46 12.93 4.02
N MET A 364 13.23 12.39 4.05
CA MET A 364 12.03 13.14 3.65
C MET A 364 11.80 14.39 4.51
N ILE A 365 11.97 14.29 5.82
CA ILE A 365 11.81 15.42 6.76
C ILE A 365 12.84 16.51 6.45
N TYR A 366 14.11 16.12 6.25
CA TYR A 366 15.17 17.04 5.87
C TYR A 366 14.88 17.75 4.54
N LEU A 367 14.49 17.00 3.51
CA LEU A 367 14.18 17.55 2.19
C LEU A 367 12.95 18.45 2.22
N THR A 368 11.93 18.12 3.02
CA THR A 368 10.75 18.96 3.24
C THR A 368 11.14 20.30 3.86
N ASN A 369 11.97 20.29 4.91
CA ASN A 369 12.44 21.52 5.53
C ASN A 369 13.33 22.35 4.58
N LYS A 370 14.20 21.70 3.79
CA LYS A 370 15.15 22.40 2.91
C LYS A 370 14.53 22.96 1.62
N HIS A 371 13.63 22.21 0.98
CA HIS A 371 13.11 22.55 -0.35
C HIS A 371 11.67 23.09 -0.34
N ILE A 372 10.93 22.89 0.76
CA ILE A 372 9.54 23.33 0.92
C ILE A 372 9.42 24.36 2.08
N ASP A 373 10.49 24.60 2.84
CA ASP A 373 10.56 25.56 3.96
C ASP A 373 9.52 25.28 5.07
N ILE A 374 9.16 24.01 5.25
CA ILE A 374 8.23 23.57 6.30
C ILE A 374 9.02 22.90 7.42
N LYS A 375 9.04 23.56 8.58
CA LYS A 375 9.68 23.02 9.78
C LYS A 375 8.96 21.75 10.28
N PRO A 376 9.69 20.71 10.73
CA PRO A 376 9.09 19.46 11.19
C PRO A 376 8.06 19.63 12.32
N SER A 377 8.28 20.60 13.20
CA SER A 377 7.38 20.90 14.33
C SER A 377 5.99 21.41 13.92
N LYS A 378 5.82 21.87 12.66
CA LYS A 378 4.53 22.35 12.14
C LYS A 378 3.53 21.22 11.90
N TYR A 379 3.99 20.07 11.41
CA TYR A 379 3.12 18.92 11.11
C TYR A 379 3.34 17.71 12.03
N ILE A 380 4.50 17.58 12.67
CA ILE A 380 4.74 16.47 13.61
C ILE A 380 4.26 16.86 15.01
N PRO A 381 3.40 16.05 15.67
CA PRO A 381 3.05 16.24 17.06
C PRO A 381 4.20 15.80 17.98
N VAL A 382 5.30 16.56 18.00
CA VAL A 382 6.59 16.19 18.63
C VAL A 382 6.44 15.61 20.03
N LYS A 383 5.69 16.27 20.92
CA LYS A 383 5.48 15.78 22.31
C LYS A 383 4.85 14.38 22.34
N THR A 384 3.76 14.18 21.61
CA THR A 384 3.05 12.89 21.56
C THR A 384 3.89 11.82 20.85
N PHE A 385 4.54 12.18 19.75
CA PHE A 385 5.43 11.30 19.01
C PHE A 385 6.57 10.80 19.90
N THR A 386 7.30 11.69 20.58
CA THR A 386 8.43 11.32 21.44
C THR A 386 7.99 10.45 22.61
N LEU A 387 6.92 10.81 23.31
CA LEU A 387 6.40 10.02 24.44
C LEU A 387 6.01 8.59 24.02
N LEU A 388 5.27 8.46 22.91
CA LEU A 388 4.82 7.16 22.43
C LEU A 388 5.95 6.33 21.82
N SER A 389 6.93 6.97 21.17
CA SER A 389 8.13 6.29 20.66
C SER A 389 8.96 5.73 21.79
N ILE A 390 9.15 6.51 22.87
CA ILE A 390 9.83 6.02 24.08
C ILE A 390 9.04 4.86 24.69
N ALA A 391 7.71 4.97 24.81
CA ALA A 391 6.89 3.93 25.41
C ALA A 391 7.03 2.57 24.69
N ILE A 392 6.83 2.53 23.37
CA ILE A 392 6.92 1.27 22.61
C ILE A 392 8.36 0.73 22.55
N THR A 393 9.36 1.60 22.44
CA THR A 393 10.78 1.18 22.44
C THR A 393 11.17 0.62 23.81
N SER A 394 10.74 1.23 24.90
CA SER A 394 11.00 0.73 26.26
C SER A 394 10.36 -0.64 26.49
N VAL A 395 9.14 -0.86 26.01
CA VAL A 395 8.49 -2.18 26.10
C VAL A 395 9.24 -3.21 25.26
N PHE A 396 9.69 -2.84 24.05
CA PHE A 396 10.49 -3.73 23.20
C PHE A 396 11.80 -4.12 23.89
N LEU A 397 12.52 -3.15 24.45
CA LEU A 397 13.77 -3.41 25.17
C LEU A 397 13.52 -4.24 26.43
N ALA A 398 12.48 -3.93 27.21
CA ALA A 398 12.13 -4.71 28.39
C ALA A 398 11.85 -6.17 28.03
N LYS A 399 11.16 -6.42 26.92
CA LYS A 399 10.83 -7.78 26.47
C LYS A 399 12.07 -8.64 26.16
N TYR A 400 13.12 -8.06 25.57
CA TYR A 400 14.29 -8.82 25.11
C TYR A 400 15.53 -8.72 26.00
N PHE A 401 15.59 -7.73 26.90
CA PHE A 401 16.75 -7.53 27.78
C PHE A 401 16.45 -7.78 29.27
N LEU A 402 15.18 -7.77 29.70
CA LEU A 402 14.82 -8.02 31.10
C LEU A 402 14.16 -9.39 31.33
N PHE A 403 13.66 -10.01 30.26
CA PHE A 403 13.09 -11.36 30.22
C PHE A 403 13.80 -12.16 29.13
#